data_AF-A0A842N5V1-F1
#
_entry.id   AF-A0A842N5V1-F1
#
_cell.length_a   1.000
_cell.length_b   1.000
_cell.length_c   1.000
_cell.angle_alpha   90.00
_cell.angle_beta   90.00
_cell.angle_gamma   90.00
#
_symmetry.space_group_name_H-M   'P 1'
#
loop_
_entity.id
_entity.type
_entity.pdbx_description
1 polymer ?
#
loop_
_entity_poly.entity_id
_entity_poly.type
_entity_poly.pdbx_seq_one_letter_code
_entity_poly.pdbx_strand_id
1 'polypeptide(L)'
;MIPGELSIDLEQIELDSPRRSRGLYDSILDSFIFSESNTVEVQVEGKDPGYLRSQLLRRINERYLGDIIEAEVVDRSLYLSK
;
A
#
# COMPACT_ATOMS: atom_id res chain seq x y z
N MET A 1 -1.10 0.07 -35.71
CA MET A 1 -1.00 -0.46 -34.34
C MET A 1 -0.58 0.71 -33.47
N ILE A 2 -1.51 1.29 -32.73
CA ILE A 2 -1.21 2.42 -31.83
C ILE A 2 -0.65 1.79 -30.55
N PRO A 3 0.56 2.13 -30.08
CA PRO A 3 1.00 1.71 -28.76
C PRO A 3 0.14 2.49 -27.77
N GLY A 4 -0.79 1.79 -27.11
CA GLY A 4 -1.67 2.38 -26.12
C GLY A 4 -0.84 2.98 -24.98
N GLU A 5 -1.01 4.27 -24.76
CA GLU A 5 -0.52 4.97 -23.57
C GLU A 5 -0.99 4.24 -22.32
N LEU A 6 -0.04 3.81 -21.49
CA LEU A 6 -0.31 3.32 -20.15
C LEU A 6 -0.49 4.56 -19.26
N SER A 7 -1.73 5.02 -19.11
CA SER A 7 -2.08 5.95 -18.04
C SER A 7 -2.14 5.13 -16.75
N ILE A 8 -1.13 5.28 -15.90
CA ILE A 8 -1.13 4.70 -14.55
C ILE A 8 -1.82 5.74 -13.67
N ASP A 9 -3.10 5.51 -13.38
CA ASP A 9 -3.88 6.31 -12.43
C ASP A 9 -3.35 6.06 -11.01
N LEU A 10 -2.38 6.87 -10.59
CA LEU A 10 -1.85 6.90 -9.23
C LEU A 10 -2.84 7.63 -8.32
N GLU A 11 -3.81 6.92 -7.74
CA GLU A 11 -4.70 7.50 -6.73
C GLU A 11 -3.96 7.66 -5.40
N GLN A 12 -3.78 8.91 -4.97
CA GLN A 12 -3.26 9.25 -3.64
C GLN A 12 -4.36 9.04 -2.59
N ILE A 13 -4.07 8.24 -1.57
CA ILE A 13 -5.03 7.94 -0.49
C ILE A 13 -4.75 8.87 0.71
N GLU A 14 -5.60 9.88 0.92
CA GLU A 14 -5.66 10.65 2.17
C GLU A 14 -6.65 9.99 3.15
N LEU A 15 -6.17 9.50 4.30
CA LEU A 15 -6.99 8.73 5.27
C LEU A 15 -7.54 9.63 6.40
N ASP A 16 -8.86 9.87 6.39
CA ASP A 16 -9.60 10.47 7.52
C ASP A 16 -10.04 9.36 8.49
N SER A 17 -9.58 9.39 9.74
CA SER A 17 -9.65 8.24 10.65
C SER A 17 -10.97 8.15 11.43
N PRO A 18 -11.68 7.00 11.40
CA PRO A 18 -12.37 6.59 12.62
C PRO A 18 -12.39 5.07 12.92
N ARG A 19 -12.32 4.82 14.25
CA ARG A 19 -12.68 3.61 15.05
C ARG A 19 -11.50 2.76 15.54
N ARG A 20 -11.41 2.72 16.88
CA ARG A 20 -10.32 2.23 17.71
C ARG A 20 -9.97 0.75 17.45
N SER A 21 -8.66 0.47 17.37
CA SER A 21 -7.97 -0.83 17.44
C SER A 21 -7.51 -1.50 16.12
N ARG A 22 -7.35 -0.75 15.03
CA ARG A 22 -6.46 -1.16 13.91
C ARG A 22 -5.39 -0.09 13.75
N GLY A 23 -4.12 -0.49 13.70
CA GLY A 23 -3.00 0.47 13.59
C GLY A 23 -2.98 1.13 12.21
N LEU A 24 -2.21 2.22 12.05
CA LEU A 24 -2.04 2.91 10.76
C LEU A 24 -1.84 1.94 9.57
N TYR A 25 -0.94 0.96 9.74
CA TYR A 25 -0.59 -0.02 8.70
C TYR A 25 -1.74 -0.97 8.36
N ASP A 26 -2.58 -1.28 9.35
CA ASP A 26 -3.76 -2.11 9.17
C ASP A 26 -4.80 -1.38 8.30
N SER A 27 -4.97 -0.07 8.53
CA SER A 27 -5.84 0.78 7.71
C SER A 27 -5.33 0.95 6.28
N ILE A 28 -4.02 1.08 6.08
CA ILE A 28 -3.41 1.15 4.74
C ILE A 28 -3.69 -0.14 3.96
N LEU A 29 -3.46 -1.32 4.57
CA LEU A 29 -3.75 -2.59 3.92
C LEU A 29 -5.23 -2.78 3.63
N ASP A 30 -6.11 -2.47 4.59
CA ASP A 30 -7.55 -2.57 4.39
C ASP A 30 -7.97 -1.67 3.20
N SER A 31 -7.50 -0.43 3.15
CA SER A 31 -7.80 0.50 2.06
C SER A 31 -7.31 -0.02 0.70
N PHE A 32 -6.12 -0.62 0.65
CA PHE A 32 -5.58 -1.20 -0.58
C PHE A 32 -6.36 -2.45 -1.02
N ILE A 33 -6.77 -3.31 -0.09
CA ILE A 33 -7.57 -4.50 -0.39
C ILE A 33 -8.91 -4.11 -1.01
N PHE A 34 -9.58 -3.09 -0.45
CA PHE A 34 -10.87 -2.62 -0.93
C PHE A 34 -10.79 -1.74 -2.17
N SER A 35 -9.61 -1.23 -2.56
CA SER A 35 -9.46 -0.50 -3.82
C SER A 35 -9.47 -1.45 -5.01
N GLU A 36 -9.90 -0.98 -6.19
CA GLU A 36 -9.77 -1.73 -7.44
C GLU A 36 -8.36 -1.61 -8.06
N SER A 37 -7.50 -0.77 -7.47
CA SER A 37 -6.13 -0.56 -7.93
C SER A 37 -5.28 -1.82 -7.72
N ASN A 38 -4.48 -2.16 -8.73
CA ASN A 38 -3.51 -3.26 -8.67
C ASN A 38 -2.18 -2.84 -8.03
N THR A 39 -1.86 -1.55 -8.05
CA THR A 39 -0.63 -1.01 -7.49
C THR A 39 -0.89 0.37 -6.90
N VAL A 40 -0.41 0.63 -5.69
CA VAL A 40 -0.50 1.94 -5.05
C VAL A 40 0.82 2.33 -4.42
N GLU A 41 1.13 3.62 -4.44
CA GLU A 41 2.24 4.19 -3.70
C GLU A 41 1.78 4.56 -2.28
N VAL A 42 2.57 4.17 -1.29
CA VAL A 42 2.34 4.46 0.13
C VAL A 42 3.43 5.39 0.61
N GLN A 43 3.06 6.64 0.88
CA GLN A 43 3.92 7.61 1.55
C GLN A 43 3.30 8.03 2.88
N VAL A 44 4.11 8.06 3.94
CA VAL A 44 3.71 8.60 5.24
C VAL A 44 4.75 9.61 5.65
N GLU A 45 4.32 10.86 5.84
CA GLU A 45 5.23 11.95 6.24
C GLU A 45 6.03 11.59 7.50
N GLY A 46 7.33 11.86 7.45
CA GLY A 46 8.25 11.60 8.55
C GLY A 46 8.51 10.12 8.84
N LYS A 47 8.12 9.19 7.95
CA LYS A 47 8.44 7.77 8.08
C LYS A 47 9.34 7.28 6.95
N ASP A 48 10.29 6.44 7.34
CA ASP A 48 11.17 5.74 6.41
C ASP A 48 10.39 4.64 5.63
N PRO A 49 10.52 4.58 4.30
CA PRO A 49 9.86 3.57 3.47
C PRO A 49 10.24 2.14 3.84
N GLY A 50 11.48 1.90 4.25
CA GLY A 50 11.94 0.60 4.74
C GLY A 50 11.24 0.21 6.03
N TYR A 51 11.10 1.15 6.97
CA TYR A 51 10.32 0.95 8.19
C TYR A 51 8.83 0.68 7.89
N LEU A 52 8.23 1.44 6.97
CA LEU A 52 6.87 1.21 6.50
C LEU A 52 6.72 -0.20 5.92
N ARG A 53 7.67 -0.62 5.06
CA ARG A 53 7.70 -1.96 4.46
C ARG A 53 7.74 -3.03 5.53
N SER A 54 8.63 -2.93 6.52
CA SER A 54 8.72 -3.93 7.60
C SER A 54 7.43 -4.03 8.42
N GLN A 55 6.79 -2.90 8.72
CA GLN A 55 5.53 -2.89 9.46
C GLN A 55 4.38 -3.49 8.64
N LEU A 56 4.29 -3.14 7.35
CA LEU A 56 3.27 -3.66 6.45
C LEU A 56 3.46 -5.15 6.18
N LEU A 57 4.69 -5.61 5.90
CA LEU A 57 5.01 -7.03 5.75
C LEU A 57 4.64 -7.83 7.00
N ARG A 58 4.91 -7.30 8.19
CA ARG A 58 4.51 -7.96 9.44
C ARG A 58 2.99 -8.15 9.48
N ARG A 59 2.21 -7.13 9.10
CA ARG A 59 0.74 -7.21 9.05
C ARG A 59 0.22 -8.14 7.96
N ILE A 60 0.83 -8.12 6.78
CA ILE A 60 0.51 -9.03 5.67
C ILE A 60 0.69 -10.49 6.13
N ASN A 61 1.81 -10.79 6.78
CA ASN A 61 2.09 -12.13 7.33
C ASN A 61 1.14 -12.52 8.47
N GLU A 62 0.88 -11.63 9.43
CA GLU A 62 -0.05 -11.87 10.54
C GLU A 62 -1.49 -12.15 10.06
N ARG A 63 -1.83 -11.69 8.86
CA ARG A 63 -3.15 -11.84 8.23
C ARG A 63 -3.19 -12.88 7.10
N TYR A 64 -2.09 -13.57 6.82
CA TYR A 64 -1.96 -14.54 5.73
C TYR A 64 -2.30 -13.94 4.35
N LEU A 65 -1.92 -12.69 4.11
CA LEU A 65 -2.15 -11.97 2.85
C LEU A 65 -0.95 -12.02 1.90
N GLY A 66 0.10 -12.78 2.23
CA GLY A 66 1.36 -12.80 1.46
C GLY A 66 1.21 -13.33 0.03
N ASP A 67 0.16 -14.10 -0.24
CA ASP A 67 -0.15 -14.61 -1.58
C ASP A 67 -1.01 -13.63 -2.41
N ILE A 68 -1.47 -12.54 -1.80
CA ILE A 68 -2.41 -11.57 -2.38
C ILE A 68 -1.79 -10.18 -2.45
N ILE A 69 -0.85 -9.85 -1.56
CA ILE A 69 -0.29 -8.51 -1.42
C ILE A 69 1.22 -8.60 -1.28
N GLU A 70 1.92 -7.91 -2.16
CA GLU A 70 3.35 -7.66 -2.04
C GLU A 70 3.64 -6.21 -1.62
N ALA A 71 4.79 -6.02 -0.97
CA ALA A 71 5.27 -4.73 -0.50
C ALA A 71 6.74 -4.52 -0.90
N GLU A 72 6.98 -3.59 -1.81
CA GLU A 72 8.31 -3.31 -2.38
C GLU A 72 8.69 -1.84 -2.25
N VAL A 73 9.95 -1.56 -1.92
CA VAL A 73 10.47 -0.19 -1.91
C VAL A 73 11.24 0.05 -3.20
N VAL A 74 10.77 1.01 -4.00
CA VAL A 74 11.41 1.45 -5.25
C VAL A 74 11.67 2.95 -5.13
N ASP A 75 12.92 3.37 -5.39
CA ASP A 75 13.35 4.77 -5.34
C ASP A 75 12.87 5.58 -4.11
N ARG A 76 12.99 4.99 -2.91
CA ARG A 76 12.53 5.58 -1.63
C ARG A 76 11.01 5.77 -1.51
N SER A 77 10.23 5.13 -2.36
CA SER A 77 8.79 5.02 -2.23
C SER A 77 8.39 3.58 -1.97
N LEU A 78 7.42 3.37 -1.08
CA LEU A 78 6.86 2.04 -0.84
C LEU A 78 5.68 1.83 -1.78
N TYR A 79 5.63 0.67 -2.41
CA TYR A 79 4.53 0.24 -3.27
C TYR A 79 3.87 -1.00 -2.69
N LEU A 80 2.54 -1.04 -2.79
CA LEU A 80 1.75 -2.25 -2.56
C LEU A 80 1.19 -2.74 -3.90
N SER A 81 1.26 -4.04 -4.16
CA SER A 81 0.75 -4.68 -5.37
C SER A 81 -0.08 -5.93 -5.05
N LYS A 82 -1.04 -6.25 -5.93
CA LYS A 82 -1.83 -7.51 -5.91
C LYS A 82 -1.42 -8.43 -7.05
#